data_AF-A0AAD2X9Z8-F1
#
_entry.id   AF-A0AAD2X9Z8-F1
#
_cell.length_a   1.000
_cell.length_b   1.000
_cell.length_c   1.000
_cell.angle_alpha   90.00
_cell.angle_beta   90.00
_cell.angle_gamma   90.00
#
_symmetry.space_group_name_H-M   'P 1'
#
loop_
_entity.id
_entity.type
_entity.pdbx_description
1 polymer ?
#
loop_
_entity_poly.entity_id
_entity_poly.type
_entity_poly.pdbx_seq_one_letter_code
_entity_poly.pdbx_strand_id
1 'polypeptide(L)'
;MENTIHSDKQYFGLNQIENSSEHIIAELRARKARLIQEPNEQDTENTTHSEPAQHTENATVQRRISAKMKRETLEAYKQTYLVPTRLSNRKAVYLSLETHERADFIVRRLGDKGSNLSSFVENIVRIHLEEYGEDIEKWRKL
;
A
#
# COMPACT_ATOMS: atom_id res chain seq x y z
N MET A 1 0.86 5.05 -59.81
CA MET A 1 2.01 5.75 -59.20
C MET A 1 1.44 6.68 -58.15
N GLU A 2 1.83 6.47 -56.88
CA GLU A 2 2.24 7.51 -55.91
C GLU A 2 1.26 8.67 -55.59
N ASN A 3 1.05 9.16 -54.36
CA ASN A 3 1.55 8.88 -53.01
C ASN A 3 0.68 9.69 -52.00
N THR A 4 0.47 9.10 -50.82
CA THR A 4 0.67 9.68 -49.46
C THR A 4 0.28 11.13 -49.17
N ILE A 5 -0.61 11.34 -48.17
CA ILE A 5 -0.26 11.91 -46.83
C ILE A 5 -1.23 11.31 -45.78
N HIS A 6 -0.74 10.41 -44.92
CA HIS A 6 -1.41 10.04 -43.66
C HIS A 6 -0.66 10.75 -42.53
N SER A 7 -1.38 11.54 -41.73
CA SER A 7 -0.81 12.31 -40.63
C SER A 7 -0.57 11.39 -39.44
N ASP A 8 0.70 11.11 -39.14
CA ASP A 8 1.15 10.52 -37.88
C ASP A 8 0.73 11.41 -36.70
N LYS A 9 -0.11 10.88 -35.81
CA LYS A 9 -0.17 11.35 -34.42
C LYS A 9 0.54 10.32 -33.55
N GLN A 10 1.83 10.57 -33.37
CA GLN A 10 2.66 9.95 -32.35
C GLN A 10 2.09 10.24 -30.95
N TYR A 11 1.50 9.24 -30.31
CA TYR A 11 1.28 9.23 -28.86
C TYR A 11 2.52 8.63 -28.19
N PHE A 12 3.54 9.46 -27.98
CA PHE A 12 4.65 9.10 -27.11
C PHE A 12 4.40 9.63 -25.70
N GLY A 13 4.31 8.69 -24.76
CA GLY A 13 4.90 8.86 -23.43
C GLY A 13 3.98 9.29 -22.29
N LEU A 14 3.20 8.35 -21.72
CA LEU A 14 2.76 8.42 -20.31
C LEU A 14 2.82 7.08 -19.54
N ASN A 15 3.10 5.94 -20.19
CA ASN A 15 2.99 4.60 -19.58
C ASN A 15 4.12 4.18 -18.61
N GLN A 16 5.04 5.06 -18.22
CA GLN A 16 6.18 4.66 -17.38
C GLN A 16 6.03 5.05 -15.89
N ILE A 17 5.12 5.97 -15.55
CA ILE A 17 4.96 6.46 -14.17
C ILE A 17 3.87 5.68 -13.42
N GLU A 18 2.76 5.37 -14.09
CA GLU A 18 1.62 4.64 -13.50
C GLU A 18 1.99 3.21 -13.06
N ASN A 19 2.87 2.55 -13.82
CA ASN A 19 3.34 1.20 -13.49
C ASN A 19 4.24 1.16 -12.24
N SER A 20 4.95 2.25 -11.94
CA SER A 20 5.86 2.31 -10.79
C SER A 20 5.09 2.52 -9.49
N SER A 21 4.03 3.34 -9.50
CA SER A 21 3.17 3.53 -8.33
C SER A 21 2.36 2.27 -8.01
N GLU A 22 1.76 1.63 -9.02
CA GLU A 22 0.99 0.39 -8.82
C GLU A 22 1.88 -0.75 -8.31
N HIS A 23 3.10 -0.91 -8.83
CA HIS A 23 4.04 -1.90 -8.32
C HIS A 23 4.43 -1.64 -6.86
N ILE A 24 4.59 -0.38 -6.46
CA ILE A 24 4.92 -0.02 -5.07
C ILE A 24 3.72 -0.25 -4.13
N ILE A 25 2.51 0.07 -4.58
CA ILE A 25 1.29 -0.19 -3.82
C ILE A 25 1.05 -1.71 -3.69
N ALA A 26 1.27 -2.47 -4.75
CA ALA A 26 1.22 -3.92 -4.74
C ALA A 26 2.27 -4.53 -3.80
N GLU A 27 3.50 -4.01 -3.78
CA GLU A 27 4.55 -4.43 -2.83
C GLU A 27 4.14 -4.15 -1.38
N LEU A 28 3.53 -2.98 -1.09
CA LEU A 28 3.00 -2.66 0.23
C LEU A 28 1.84 -3.60 0.63
N ARG A 29 0.94 -3.94 -0.30
CA ARG A 29 -0.12 -4.94 -0.08
C ARG A 29 0.47 -6.33 0.17
N ALA A 30 1.45 -6.77 -0.62
CA ALA A 30 2.13 -8.05 -0.47
C ALA A 30 2.91 -8.15 0.84
N ARG A 31 3.49 -7.03 1.32
CA ARG A 31 4.15 -6.96 2.63
C ARG A 31 3.14 -7.15 3.77
N LYS A 32 1.97 -6.51 3.67
CA LYS A 32 0.87 -6.68 4.64
C LYS A 32 0.37 -8.12 4.67
N ALA A 33 0.21 -8.77 3.51
CA ALA A 33 -0.22 -10.16 3.42
C ALA A 33 0.75 -11.16 4.09
N ARG A 34 2.05 -10.89 4.06
CA ARG A 34 3.08 -11.70 4.74
C ARG A 34 3.04 -11.55 6.27
N LEU A 35 2.75 -10.35 6.77
CA LEU A 35 2.65 -10.07 8.20
C LEU A 35 1.43 -10.71 8.89
N ILE A 36 0.41 -11.09 8.12
CA ILE A 36 -0.82 -11.72 8.63
C ILE A 36 -0.69 -13.26 8.67
N GLN A 37 0.36 -13.85 8.04
CA GLN A 37 0.58 -15.29 7.94
C GLN A 37 1.54 -15.87 9.00
N GLU A 38 1.96 -15.12 10.01
CA GLU A 38 2.72 -15.70 11.14
C GLU A 38 1.73 -16.44 12.06
N PRO A 39 1.77 -17.79 12.18
CA PRO A 39 1.01 -18.49 13.19
C PRO A 39 1.73 -18.27 14.52
N ASN A 40 1.01 -17.67 15.47
CA ASN A 40 1.44 -17.51 16.84
C ASN A 40 1.38 -18.85 17.58
N GLU A 41 2.51 -19.53 17.76
CA GLU A 41 2.65 -20.63 18.74
C GLU A 41 4.02 -20.56 19.45
N GLN A 42 4.00 -20.11 20.71
CA GLN A 42 5.00 -20.48 21.71
C GLN A 42 4.52 -21.76 22.40
N ASP A 43 5.34 -22.81 22.47
CA ASP A 43 5.71 -23.48 23.73
C ASP A 43 6.59 -24.75 23.59
N THR A 44 7.47 -24.92 24.59
CA THR A 44 8.10 -26.15 25.14
C THR A 44 9.26 -26.89 24.44
N GLU A 45 10.46 -26.66 25.01
CA GLU A 45 11.48 -27.58 25.57
C GLU A 45 11.98 -28.87 24.84
N ASN A 46 13.33 -28.92 24.74
CA ASN A 46 14.29 -30.03 24.96
C ASN A 46 14.89 -30.87 23.79
N THR A 47 16.24 -30.91 23.83
CA THR A 47 17.16 -32.05 23.52
C THR A 47 17.73 -32.22 22.09
N THR A 48 18.97 -31.71 21.93
CA THR A 48 20.22 -32.45 21.58
C THR A 48 20.49 -33.00 20.16
N HIS A 49 21.56 -32.45 19.55
CA HIS A 49 22.54 -33.00 18.57
C HIS A 49 22.12 -33.55 17.19
N SER A 50 22.52 -32.85 16.11
CA SER A 50 23.65 -33.23 15.21
C SER A 50 23.55 -32.53 13.82
N GLU A 51 24.65 -31.91 13.40
CA GLU A 51 24.97 -31.39 12.04
C GLU A 51 25.05 -32.50 10.96
N PRO A 52 25.31 -32.19 9.67
CA PRO A 52 24.88 -31.07 8.82
C PRO A 52 24.43 -31.57 7.42
N ALA A 53 23.53 -30.86 6.73
CA ALA A 53 23.33 -31.08 5.29
C ALA A 53 23.19 -29.75 4.55
N GLN A 54 24.23 -29.44 3.78
CA GLN A 54 24.30 -28.29 2.91
C GLN A 54 23.21 -28.38 1.83
N HIS A 55 22.31 -27.41 1.79
CA HIS A 55 21.54 -27.12 0.60
C HIS A 55 21.39 -25.60 0.41
N THR A 56 22.15 -25.13 -0.56
CA THR A 56 21.67 -24.24 -1.63
C THR A 56 21.11 -22.89 -1.21
N GLU A 57 21.97 -21.88 -1.37
CA GLU A 57 21.67 -20.63 -2.08
C GLU A 57 20.25 -20.09 -1.88
N ASN A 58 19.95 -19.62 -0.68
CA ASN A 58 19.00 -18.53 -0.52
C ASN A 58 19.61 -17.51 0.42
N ALA A 59 20.74 -16.94 0.00
CA ALA A 59 21.09 -15.59 0.38
C ALA A 59 19.92 -14.73 -0.09
N THR A 60 18.95 -14.56 0.79
CA THR A 60 17.90 -13.57 0.67
C THR A 60 18.66 -12.27 0.46
N VAL A 61 18.76 -11.86 -0.80
CA VAL A 61 19.26 -10.54 -1.16
C VAL A 61 18.27 -9.62 -0.49
N GLN A 62 18.59 -9.22 0.74
CA GLN A 62 17.88 -8.23 1.49
C GLN A 62 18.09 -6.95 0.70
N ARG A 63 17.27 -6.78 -0.34
CA ARG A 63 17.32 -5.70 -1.32
C ARG A 63 17.32 -4.43 -0.50
N ARG A 64 18.51 -3.83 -0.37
CA ARG A 64 18.70 -2.62 0.41
C ARG A 64 17.87 -1.55 -0.27
N ILE A 65 16.73 -1.21 0.33
CA ILE A 65 15.87 -0.14 -0.20
C ILE A 65 16.70 1.14 -0.18
N SER A 66 16.98 1.68 -1.38
CA SER A 66 17.76 2.90 -1.52
C SER A 66 17.02 4.07 -0.86
N ALA A 67 17.75 5.09 -0.43
CA ALA A 67 17.14 6.29 0.14
C ALA A 67 16.16 6.96 -0.85
N LYS A 68 16.45 6.88 -2.16
CA LYS A 68 15.57 7.34 -3.23
C LYS A 68 14.25 6.56 -3.23
N MET A 69 14.31 5.23 -3.21
CA MET A 69 13.11 4.40 -3.20
C MET A 69 12.27 4.60 -1.93
N LYS A 70 12.91 4.78 -0.76
CA LYS A 70 12.19 5.12 0.48
C LYS A 70 11.40 6.42 0.35
N ARG A 71 11.97 7.44 -0.29
CA ARG A 71 11.29 8.72 -0.54
C ARG A 71 10.12 8.52 -1.50
N GLU A 72 10.32 7.82 -2.62
CA GLU A 72 9.26 7.55 -3.60
C GLU A 72 8.09 6.77 -2.98
N THR A 73 8.36 5.74 -2.18
CA THR A 73 7.32 4.99 -1.45
C THR A 73 6.58 5.89 -0.45
N LEU A 74 7.29 6.77 0.25
CA LEU A 74 6.67 7.72 1.17
C LEU A 74 5.76 8.70 0.44
N GLU A 75 6.22 9.28 -0.67
CA GLU A 75 5.42 10.22 -1.46
C GLU A 75 4.19 9.55 -2.07
N ALA A 76 4.32 8.32 -2.56
CA ALA A 76 3.16 7.53 -3.02
C ALA A 76 2.15 7.32 -1.88
N TYR A 77 2.62 6.93 -0.68
CA TYR A 77 1.76 6.77 0.49
C TYR A 77 1.02 8.07 0.85
N LYS A 78 1.73 9.21 0.85
CA LYS A 78 1.13 10.51 1.14
C LYS A 78 0.05 10.86 0.11
N GLN A 79 0.35 10.68 -1.18
CA GLN A 79 -0.57 10.99 -2.26
C GLN A 79 -1.83 10.12 -2.24
N THR A 80 -1.73 8.89 -1.76
CA THR A 80 -2.88 7.99 -1.65
C THR A 80 -3.71 8.28 -0.39
N TYR A 81 -3.07 8.41 0.79
CA TYR A 81 -3.80 8.39 2.05
C TYR A 81 -3.84 9.73 2.80
N LEU A 82 -2.83 10.59 2.64
CA LEU A 82 -2.65 11.80 3.45
C LEU A 82 -3.05 13.10 2.73
N VAL A 83 -3.66 13.00 1.55
CA VAL A 83 -4.19 14.16 0.84
C VAL A 83 -5.32 14.82 1.68
N PRO A 84 -5.23 16.13 1.96
CA PRO A 84 -6.28 16.85 2.67
C PRO A 84 -7.60 16.84 1.90
N THR A 85 -8.62 16.19 2.47
CA THR A 85 -9.95 16.10 1.88
C THR A 85 -10.92 17.03 2.60
N ARG A 86 -11.68 17.83 1.85
CA ARG A 86 -12.74 18.68 2.42
C ARG A 86 -13.96 17.82 2.72
N LEU A 87 -14.25 17.65 4.01
CA LEU A 87 -15.40 16.89 4.47
C LEU A 87 -16.63 17.79 4.61
N SER A 88 -17.58 17.67 3.68
CA SER A 88 -18.91 18.29 3.78
C SER A 88 -19.96 17.23 4.14
N ASN A 89 -21.06 17.62 4.80
CA ASN A 89 -22.13 16.69 5.21
C ASN A 89 -21.65 15.48 6.04
N ARG A 90 -20.68 15.71 6.92
CA ARG A 90 -19.99 14.66 7.69
C ARG A 90 -20.92 13.90 8.65
N LYS A 91 -20.67 12.61 8.80
CA LYS A 91 -21.20 11.74 9.86
C LYS A 91 -20.09 11.34 10.83
N ALA A 92 -20.41 11.21 12.11
CA ALA A 92 -19.43 10.79 13.11
C ALA A 92 -19.23 9.27 13.08
N VAL A 93 -17.98 8.84 13.23
CA VAL A 93 -17.59 7.44 13.41
C VAL A 93 -16.67 7.38 14.62
N TYR A 94 -16.89 6.40 15.49
CA TYR A 94 -16.05 6.17 16.67
C TYR A 94 -14.95 5.17 16.33
N LEU A 95 -13.75 5.46 16.82
CA LEU A 95 -12.60 4.56 16.77
C LEU A 95 -12.22 4.18 18.20
N SER A 96 -11.62 3.00 18.38
CA SER A 96 -10.95 2.71 19.64
C SER A 96 -9.83 3.72 19.89
N LEU A 97 -9.51 4.01 21.15
CA LEU A 97 -8.45 4.94 21.51
C LEU A 97 -7.12 4.54 20.85
N GLU A 98 -6.76 3.27 20.94
CA GLU A 98 -5.54 2.74 20.33
C GLU A 98 -5.47 2.97 18.82
N THR A 99 -6.57 2.72 18.11
CA THR A 99 -6.62 2.93 16.64
C THR A 99 -6.51 4.41 16.32
N HIS A 100 -7.21 5.25 17.08
CA HIS A 100 -7.17 6.69 16.93
C HIS A 100 -5.75 7.23 17.13
N GLU A 101 -5.06 6.84 18.20
CA GLU A 101 -3.68 7.28 18.48
C GLU A 101 -2.69 6.83 17.42
N ARG A 102 -2.79 5.58 16.94
CA ARG A 102 -1.94 5.08 15.85
C ARG A 102 -2.16 5.86 14.55
N ALA A 103 -3.41 6.13 14.21
CA ALA A 103 -3.75 6.91 13.02
C ALA A 103 -3.32 8.38 13.14
N ASP A 104 -3.53 9.00 14.30
CA ASP A 104 -3.10 10.37 14.57
C ASP A 104 -1.58 10.50 14.50
N PHE A 105 -0.84 9.53 15.07
CA PHE A 105 0.62 9.49 14.99
C PHE A 105 1.12 9.50 13.54
N ILE A 106 0.51 8.71 12.66
CA ILE A 106 0.85 8.66 11.22
C ILE A 106 0.66 10.04 10.59
N VAL A 107 -0.51 10.66 10.80
CA VAL A 107 -0.84 11.97 10.22
C VAL A 107 0.11 13.05 10.73
N ARG A 108 0.42 13.06 12.04
CA ARG A 108 1.34 14.05 12.63
C ARG A 108 2.78 13.87 12.17
N ARG A 109 3.20 12.63 11.90
CA ARG A 109 4.59 12.32 11.55
C ARG A 109 4.87 12.42 10.06
N LEU A 110 3.90 12.04 9.23
CA LEU A 110 4.07 11.91 7.78
C LEU A 110 3.19 12.90 6.99
N GLY A 111 2.15 13.47 7.60
CA GLY A 111 1.24 14.40 6.93
C GLY A 111 1.90 15.73 6.60
N ASP A 112 1.46 16.33 5.50
CA ASP A 112 1.86 17.68 5.12
C ASP A 112 0.88 18.70 5.71
N LYS A 113 1.09 19.99 5.39
CA LYS A 113 0.23 21.06 5.90
C LYS A 113 -1.22 20.85 5.46
N GLY A 114 -2.11 20.65 6.44
CA GLY A 114 -3.55 20.46 6.22
C GLY A 114 -4.00 19.00 6.25
N SER A 115 -3.07 18.03 6.27
CA SER A 115 -3.42 16.64 6.53
C SER A 115 -3.98 16.53 7.95
N ASN A 116 -5.11 15.84 8.09
CA ASN A 116 -5.75 15.64 9.38
C ASN A 116 -6.29 14.21 9.50
N LEU A 117 -6.55 13.79 10.73
CA LEU A 117 -7.02 12.44 11.03
C LEU A 117 -8.32 12.12 10.29
N SER A 118 -9.27 13.06 10.24
CA SER A 118 -10.55 12.83 9.57
C SER A 118 -10.37 12.61 8.07
N SER A 119 -9.55 13.40 7.38
CA SER A 119 -9.25 13.17 5.96
C SER A 119 -8.51 11.87 5.71
N PHE A 120 -7.61 11.48 6.62
CA PHE A 120 -6.87 10.22 6.50
C PHE A 120 -7.80 9.01 6.61
N VAL A 121 -8.68 9.00 7.61
CA VAL A 121 -9.67 7.93 7.80
C VAL A 121 -10.66 7.90 6.63
N GLU A 122 -11.15 9.05 6.17
CA GLU A 122 -12.01 9.14 5.00
C GLU A 122 -11.35 8.53 3.76
N ASN A 123 -10.09 8.86 3.49
CA ASN A 123 -9.36 8.35 2.33
C ASN A 123 -9.19 6.83 2.40
N ILE A 124 -8.90 6.26 3.58
CA ILE A 124 -8.83 4.80 3.76
C ILE A 124 -10.17 4.15 3.42
N VAL A 125 -11.27 4.67 3.98
CA VAL A 125 -12.60 4.10 3.76
C VAL A 125 -13.00 4.24 2.29
N ARG A 126 -12.75 5.40 1.67
CA ARG A 126 -13.03 5.63 0.24
C ARG A 126 -12.29 4.65 -0.65
N ILE A 127 -10.97 4.48 -0.46
CA ILE A 127 -10.16 3.55 -1.24
C ILE A 127 -10.66 2.11 -1.05
N HIS A 128 -11.00 1.74 0.18
CA HIS A 128 -11.56 0.41 0.45
C HIS A 128 -12.87 0.17 -0.29
N LEU A 129 -13.77 1.16 -0.32
CA LEU A 129 -15.03 1.07 -1.05
C LEU A 129 -14.84 1.06 -2.57
N GLU A 130 -13.85 1.79 -3.09
CA GLU A 130 -13.48 1.77 -4.51
C GLU A 130 -12.90 0.40 -4.91
N GLU A 131 -12.02 -0.19 -4.09
CA GLU A 131 -11.36 -1.47 -4.37
C GLU A 131 -12.32 -2.67 -4.25
N TYR A 132 -13.23 -2.66 -3.27
CA TYR A 132 -14.11 -3.80 -2.98
C TYR A 132 -15.57 -3.58 -3.36
N GLY A 133 -15.93 -2.45 -3.96
CA GLY A 133 -17.34 -2.08 -4.22
C GLY A 133 -18.10 -3.12 -5.04
N GLU A 134 -17.47 -3.69 -6.08
CA GLU A 134 -18.08 -4.74 -6.91
C GLU A 134 -18.29 -6.04 -6.14
N ASP A 135 -17.34 -6.42 -5.28
CA ASP A 135 -17.44 -7.66 -4.51
C ASP A 135 -18.47 -7.53 -3.38
N ILE A 136 -18.53 -6.36 -2.73
CA ILE A 136 -19.59 -6.03 -1.77
C ILE A 136 -20.98 -6.13 -2.43
N GLU A 137 -21.12 -5.64 -3.67
CA GLU A 137 -22.35 -5.75 -4.46
C GLU A 137 -22.74 -7.20 -4.78
N LYS A 138 -21.75 -8.05 -5.11
CA LYS A 138 -21.98 -9.49 -5.32
C LYS A 138 -22.42 -10.17 -4.03
N TRP A 139 -21.75 -9.91 -2.91
CA TRP A 139 -22.08 -10.51 -1.62
C TRP A 139 -23.44 -10.08 -1.09
N ARG A 140 -23.93 -8.88 -1.42
CA ARG A 140 -25.27 -8.43 -1.05
C ARG A 140 -26.39 -9.26 -1.69
N LYS A 141 -26.13 -9.93 -2.83
CA LYS A 141 -27.11 -10.72 -3.58
C LYS A 141 -27.13 -12.20 -3.19
N LEU A 142 -26.24 -12.62 -2.29
CA LEU A 142 -26.27 -13.94 -1.66
C LEU A 142 -27.36 -13.98 -0.58
#